data_AF-A0A8C0CB02-F1
#
_entry.id   AF-A0A8C0CB02-F1
#
_cell.length_a   1.000
_cell.length_b   1.000
_cell.length_c   1.000
_cell.angle_alpha   90.00
_cell.angle_beta   90.00
_cell.angle_gamma   90.00
#
_symmetry.space_group_name_H-M   'P 1'
#
loop_
_entity.id
_entity.type
_entity.pdbx_description
1 polymer ?
#
loop_
_entity_poly.entity_id
_entity_poly.type
_entity_poly.pdbx_seq_one_letter_code
_entity_poly.pdbx_strand_id
1 'polypeptide(L)'
;MPSRTGRKMDGGGGHGRLKAHYSGDILITGLDSATTFDKLCEEVREMCHLHQDHPLTLKWVDSEGDPCTVSSQMELEEPFRLSCQRKD
;
A
#
# COMPACT_ATOMS: atom_id res chain seq x y z
N MET A 1 -23.96 8.34 -26.05
CA MET A 1 -23.92 7.47 -24.86
C MET A 1 -22.98 8.10 -23.86
N PRO A 2 -23.38 8.42 -22.62
CA PRO A 2 -22.41 8.83 -21.61
C PRO A 2 -21.84 7.60 -20.93
N SER A 3 -20.56 7.35 -21.17
CA SER A 3 -19.74 6.36 -20.47
C SER A 3 -19.65 6.74 -19.00
N ARG A 4 -19.90 5.76 -18.11
CA ARG A 4 -19.75 5.91 -16.66
C ARG A 4 -18.35 6.40 -16.34
N THR A 5 -18.25 7.66 -15.92
CA THR A 5 -17.06 8.22 -15.30
C THR A 5 -16.85 7.52 -13.97
N GLY A 6 -15.92 6.56 -13.96
CA GLY A 6 -15.32 6.05 -12.73
C GLY A 6 -14.78 7.22 -11.91
N ARG A 7 -15.16 7.23 -10.64
CA ARG A 7 -15.00 8.29 -9.65
C ARG A 7 -13.57 8.83 -9.62
N LYS A 8 -13.41 10.10 -9.99
CA LYS A 8 -12.19 10.87 -9.71
C LYS A 8 -12.23 11.21 -8.22
N MET A 9 -11.39 10.56 -7.42
CA MET A 9 -11.06 11.02 -6.08
C MET A 9 -9.80 11.87 -6.21
N ASP A 10 -10.00 13.17 -6.33
CA ASP A 10 -8.97 14.18 -6.08
C ASP A 10 -8.94 14.42 -4.58
N GLY A 11 -7.84 14.01 -3.93
CA GLY A 11 -7.64 14.15 -2.50
C GLY A 11 -6.16 14.34 -2.24
N GLY A 12 -5.75 15.60 -2.05
CA GLY A 12 -4.37 16.02 -1.75
C GLY A 12 -3.87 15.60 -0.35
N GLY A 13 -3.96 14.32 -0.01
CA GLY A 13 -3.32 13.69 1.14
C GLY A 13 -2.04 12.94 0.74
N GLY A 14 -1.19 12.55 1.68
CA GLY A 14 0.01 11.74 1.45
C GLY A 14 -0.31 10.33 0.97
N HIS A 15 -0.73 10.18 -0.30
CA HIS A 15 -1.09 8.86 -0.83
C HIS A 15 0.17 8.03 -1.10
N GLY A 16 0.38 6.99 -0.29
CA GLY A 16 1.39 5.96 -0.53
C GLY A 16 0.98 5.06 -1.69
N ARG A 17 1.92 4.31 -2.26
CA ARG A 17 1.63 3.32 -3.31
C ARG A 17 2.08 1.95 -2.86
N LEU A 18 1.15 1.01 -2.76
CA LEU A 18 1.44 -0.38 -2.50
C LEU A 18 1.71 -1.12 -3.81
N LYS A 19 2.74 -1.96 -3.80
CA LYS A 19 3.00 -2.95 -4.85
C LYS A 19 3.00 -4.33 -4.21
N ALA A 20 2.13 -5.21 -4.68
CA ALA A 20 2.12 -6.61 -4.30
C ALA A 20 2.58 -7.45 -5.49
N HIS A 21 3.53 -8.34 -5.25
CA HIS A 21 3.97 -9.33 -6.24
C HIS A 21 3.33 -10.66 -5.87
N TYR A 22 2.41 -11.15 -6.69
CA TYR A 22 1.68 -12.38 -6.41
C TYR A 22 1.51 -13.20 -7.69
N SER A 23 1.89 -14.48 -7.64
CA SER A 23 1.76 -15.43 -8.77
C SER A 23 2.36 -14.95 -10.11
N GLY A 24 3.37 -14.07 -10.07
CA GLY A 24 3.99 -13.49 -11.27
C GLY A 24 3.37 -12.16 -11.73
N ASP A 25 2.25 -11.75 -11.13
CA ASP A 25 1.61 -10.47 -11.37
C ASP A 25 2.08 -9.39 -10.39
N ILE A 26 2.04 -8.14 -10.85
CA ILE A 26 2.31 -6.95 -10.05
C ILE A 26 1.00 -6.18 -9.88
N LEU A 27 0.45 -6.22 -8.66
CA LEU A 27 -0.76 -5.50 -8.28
C LEU A 27 -0.35 -4.17 -7.63
N ILE A 28 -0.98 -3.07 -8.05
CA ILE A 28 -0.65 -1.73 -7.56
C ILE A 28 -1.93 -1.04 -7.08
N THR A 29 -1.95 -0.64 -5.81
CA THR A 29 -3.04 0.16 -5.24
C THR A 29 -2.50 1.38 -4.51
N GLY A 30 -3.34 2.41 -4.39
CA GLY A 30 -3.04 3.58 -3.60
C GLY A 30 -3.41 3.34 -2.13
N LEU A 31 -2.57 3.82 -1.22
CA LEU A 31 -2.80 3.73 0.23
C LEU A 31 -2.98 5.11 0.81
N ASP A 32 -4.01 5.26 1.62
CA ASP A 32 -4.19 6.47 2.39
C ASP A 32 -3.12 6.60 3.48
N SER A 33 -2.64 7.81 3.72
CA SER A 33 -1.69 8.13 4.79
C SER A 33 -2.14 7.69 6.19
N ALA A 34 -3.44 7.48 6.41
CA ALA A 34 -4.02 6.97 7.66
C ALA A 34 -4.26 5.44 7.65
N THR A 35 -3.74 4.70 6.66
CA THR A 35 -3.93 3.24 6.58
C THR A 35 -3.19 2.53 7.71
N THR A 36 -3.89 1.64 8.42
CA THR A 36 -3.30 0.79 9.45
C THR A 36 -2.68 -0.46 8.85
N PHE A 37 -1.76 -1.10 9.57
CA PHE A 37 -1.11 -2.33 9.13
C PHE A 37 -2.09 -3.49 8.91
N ASP A 38 -3.10 -3.60 9.76
CA ASP A 38 -4.17 -4.60 9.63
C ASP A 38 -4.96 -4.39 8.34
N LYS A 39 -5.38 -3.13 8.08
CA LYS A 39 -6.10 -2.79 6.86
C LYS A 39 -5.25 -3.01 5.62
N LEU A 40 -3.96 -2.70 5.68
CA LEU A 40 -3.00 -2.99 4.60
C LEU A 40 -2.95 -4.49 4.28
N CYS A 41 -2.90 -5.34 5.31
CA CYS A 41 -2.92 -6.79 5.14
C CYS A 41 -4.23 -7.28 4.52
N GLU A 42 -5.36 -6.73 4.97
CA GLU A 42 -6.68 -7.03 4.41
C GLU A 42 -6.75 -6.66 2.92
N GLU A 43 -6.34 -5.45 2.55
CA GLU A 43 -6.33 -5.00 1.15
C GLU A 43 -5.46 -5.89 0.26
N VAL A 44 -4.27 -6.30 0.72
CA VAL A 44 -3.40 -7.23 -0.03
C VAL A 44 -4.06 -8.59 -0.19
N ARG A 45 -4.75 -9.09 0.85
CA ARG A 45 -5.47 -10.37 0.76
C ARG A 45 -6.63 -10.28 -0.20
N GLU A 46 -7.41 -9.21 -0.14
CA GLU A 46 -8.52 -8.99 -1.07
C GLU A 46 -8.03 -8.88 -2.51
N MET A 47 -6.98 -8.08 -2.76
CA MET A 47 -6.40 -7.92 -4.10
C MET A 47 -5.85 -9.21 -4.69
N CYS A 48 -5.20 -10.03 -3.87
CA CYS A 48 -4.60 -11.29 -4.30
C CYS A 48 -5.58 -12.49 -4.17
N HIS A 49 -6.82 -12.26 -3.76
CA HIS A 49 -7.82 -13.30 -3.45
C HIS A 49 -7.29 -14.39 -2.49
N LEU A 50 -6.54 -13.97 -1.47
CA LEU A 50 -5.93 -14.84 -0.48
C LEU A 50 -6.88 -15.14 0.68
N HIS A 51 -6.70 -16.31 1.29
CA HIS A 51 -7.40 -16.63 2.54
C HIS A 51 -6.92 -15.72 3.69
N GLN A 52 -7.81 -15.41 4.64
CA GLN A 52 -7.49 -14.54 5.78
C GLN A 52 -6.32 -15.06 6.62
N ASP A 53 -6.13 -16.37 6.66
CA ASP A 53 -5.04 -17.03 7.40
C ASP A 53 -3.73 -17.14 6.59
N HIS A 54 -3.73 -16.70 5.32
CA HIS A 54 -2.54 -16.81 4.49
C HIS A 54 -1.43 -15.87 5.00
N PRO A 55 -0.22 -16.37 5.26
CA PRO A 55 0.89 -15.53 5.70
C PRO A 55 1.29 -14.57 4.58
N LEU A 56 1.51 -13.31 4.95
CA LEU A 56 1.98 -12.26 4.04
C LEU A 56 3.40 -11.84 4.42
N THR A 57 4.19 -11.45 3.44
CA THR A 57 5.44 -10.73 3.66
C THR A 57 5.37 -9.40 2.94
N LEU A 58 5.23 -8.33 3.70
CA LEU A 58 5.19 -6.97 3.15
C LEU A 58 6.58 -6.37 3.20
N LYS A 59 6.99 -5.74 2.09
CA LYS A 59 8.27 -5.06 1.97
C LYS A 59 8.06 -3.64 1.47
N TRP A 60 8.54 -2.67 2.24
CA TRP A 60 8.68 -1.29 1.83
C TRP A 60 10.04 -1.12 1.14
N VAL A 61 10.09 -0.36 0.04
CA VAL A 61 11.36 0.03 -0.58
C VAL A 61 11.63 1.47 -0.21
N ASP A 62 12.68 1.71 0.57
CA ASP A 62 13.03 3.07 0.99
C ASP A 62 13.56 3.90 -0.19
N SER A 63 13.73 5.20 0.05
CA SER A 63 14.45 6.14 -0.80
C SER A 63 15.82 5.68 -1.30
N GLU A 64 16.52 4.84 -0.54
CA GLU A 64 17.81 4.25 -0.93
C GLU A 64 17.67 3.03 -1.86
N GLY A 65 16.45 2.51 -2.04
CA GLY A 65 16.16 1.34 -2.86
C GLY A 65 16.22 0.01 -2.11
N ASP A 66 16.50 0.05 -0.81
CA ASP A 66 16.58 -1.14 0.03
C ASP A 66 15.20 -1.64 0.46
N PRO A 67 14.92 -2.96 0.30
CA PRO A 67 13.67 -3.56 0.75
C PRO A 67 13.70 -3.83 2.26
N CYS A 68 12.95 -3.05 3.02
CA CYS A 68 12.70 -3.25 4.44
C CYS A 68 11.41 -4.05 4.65
N THR A 69 11.45 -5.08 5.49
CA THR A 69 10.25 -5.84 5.86
C THR A 69 9.37 -4.99 6.78
N VAL A 70 8.06 -5.03 6.57
CA VAL A 70 7.08 -4.39 7.45
C VAL A 70 6.16 -5.49 7.99
N SER A 71 6.16 -5.66 9.31
CA SER A 71 5.43 -6.72 10.01
C SER A 71 4.55 -6.20 11.15
N SER A 72 4.62 -4.91 11.44
CA SER A 72 3.87 -4.28 12.53
C SER A 72 3.46 -2.85 12.18
N GLN A 73 2.47 -2.32 12.89
CA GLN A 73 2.02 -0.92 12.73
C GLN A 73 3.18 0.07 12.92
N MET A 74 4.03 -0.14 13.92
CA MET A 74 5.18 0.73 14.19
C MET A 74 6.15 0.81 12.99
N GLU A 75 6.44 -0.34 12.36
CA GLU A 75 7.30 -0.41 11.17
C GLU A 75 6.64 0.18 9.92
N LEU A 76 5.31 0.31 9.91
CA LEU A 76 4.56 0.98 8.84
C LEU A 76 4.54 2.51 9.03
N GLU A 77 4.62 3.01 10.26
CA GLU A 77 4.58 4.45 10.55
C GLU A 77 5.83 5.19 10.07
N GLU A 78 7.02 4.60 10.25
CA GLU A 78 8.28 5.17 9.74
C GLU A 78 8.24 5.50 8.25
N PRO A 79 7.85 4.56 7.36
CA PRO A 79 7.77 4.83 5.94
C PRO A 79 6.68 5.84 5.53
N PHE A 80 5.52 5.88 6.22
CA PHE A 80 4.53 6.94 6.01
C PHE A 80 5.10 8.31 6.39
N ARG A 81 5.81 8.41 7.51
CA ARG A 81 6.49 9.65 7.93
C ARG A 81 7.54 10.08 6.92
N LEU A 82 8.38 9.16 6.44
CA LEU A 82 9.39 9.45 5.40
C LEU A 82 8.76 9.91 4.07
N SER A 83 7.63 9.31 3.70
CA SER A 83 6.88 9.67 2.48
C SER A 83 6.23 11.06 2.55
N CYS A 84 5.74 11.45 3.73
CA CYS A 84 5.20 12.80 3.95
C CYS A 84 6.30 13.87 3.99
N GLN A 85 7.51 13.55 4.45
CA GLN A 85 8.64 14.48 4.48
C GLN A 85 9.24 14.77 3.10
N ARG A 86 9.09 13.85 2.13
CA ARG A 86 9.64 14.01 0.77
C ARG A 86 8.75 14.82 -0.19
N LYS A 87 7.69 15.47 0.32
CA LYS A 87 6.89 16.46 -0.40
C LYS A 87 7.39 17.88 -0.08
N ASP A 88 8.61 18.19 -0.52
CA ASP A 88 9.10 19.57 -0.70
C ASP A 88 9.67 19.67 -2.12
#